data_AF-A0A3P7RDT8-F1
#
_entry.id   AF-A0A3P7RDT8-F1
#
_cell.length_a   1.000
_cell.length_b   1.000
_cell.length_c   1.000
_cell.angle_alpha   90.00
_cell.angle_beta   90.00
_cell.angle_gamma   90.00
#
_symmetry.space_group_name_H-M   'P 1'
#
loop_
_entity.id
_entity.type
_entity.pdbx_description
1 polymer ?
#
loop_
_entity_poly.entity_id
_entity_poly.type
_entity_poly.pdbx_seq_one_letter_code
_entity_poly.pdbx_strand_id
1 'polypeptide(L)'
;MYAKKAPTWWTLSYWCQRQPPEGCFIRLVPVYGTSDKQQEVIQRCLEDFMASPTPGTARYSMILVGNSLAEYFYDLSTERLCVCLPYERPKGKTVSIKKFCCRSFYPK
;
A
#
# COMPACT_ATOMS: atom_id res chain seq x y z
N MET A 1 19.29 -7.28 -5.38
CA MET A 1 17.95 -7.00 -4.83
C MET A 1 18.08 -6.70 -3.34
N TYR A 2 17.84 -5.46 -2.91
CA TYR A 2 17.97 -5.07 -1.50
C TYR A 2 16.63 -5.20 -0.77
N ALA A 3 16.38 -6.38 -0.21
CA ALA A 3 15.40 -6.57 0.84
C ALA A 3 16.01 -6.10 2.17
N LYS A 4 15.61 -4.95 2.71
CA LYS A 4 16.00 -4.57 4.07
C LYS A 4 15.33 -5.55 5.06
N LYS A 5 16.12 -6.17 5.94
CA LYS A 5 15.65 -7.13 6.97
C LYS A 5 14.63 -6.53 7.96
N ALA A 6 14.57 -5.20 8.09
CA ALA A 6 13.64 -4.51 8.98
C ALA A 6 12.47 -3.92 8.18
N PRO A 7 11.23 -3.98 8.72
CA PRO A 7 10.09 -3.29 8.11
C PRO A 7 10.45 -1.81 7.97
N THR A 8 10.53 -1.35 6.72
CA THR A 8 10.82 0.06 6.45
C THR A 8 9.51 0.80 6.47
N TRP A 9 9.42 1.80 7.34
CA TRP A 9 8.23 2.62 7.52
C TRP A 9 8.34 3.88 6.66
N TRP A 10 7.31 4.12 5.85
CA TRP A 10 7.24 5.30 4.99
C TRP A 10 6.04 6.17 5.38
N THR A 11 6.18 7.48 5.19
CA THR A 11 5.08 8.44 5.31
C THR A 11 4.75 8.95 3.92
N LEU A 12 3.49 8.87 3.52
CA LEU A 12 3.00 9.46 2.28
C LEU A 12 2.37 10.80 2.62
N SER A 13 2.92 11.87 2.07
CA SER A 13 2.33 13.20 2.16
C SER A 13 1.74 13.60 0.82
N TYR A 14 0.52 14.14 0.82
CA TYR A 14 -0.12 14.62 -0.41
C TYR A 14 -0.65 16.05 -0.25
N TRP A 15 -0.67 16.75 -1.39
CA TRP A 15 -1.17 18.11 -1.56
C TRP A 15 -2.17 18.11 -2.71
N CYS A 16 -3.30 18.79 -2.53
CA CYS A 16 -4.30 18.98 -3.57
C CYS A 16 -4.48 20.48 -3.82
N GLN A 17 -4.28 20.92 -5.07
CA GLN A 17 -4.54 22.31 -5.46
C GLN A 17 -6.04 22.66 -5.38
N ARG A 18 -6.89 21.72 -5.82
CA ARG A 18 -8.34 21.79 -5.69
C ARG A 18 -8.80 20.62 -4.83
N GLN A 19 -9.77 20.88 -3.96
CA GLN A 19 -10.29 19.83 -3.12
C GLN A 19 -11.05 18.77 -3.94
N PRO A 20 -10.79 17.48 -3.72
CA PRO A 20 -11.60 16.40 -4.28
C PRO A 20 -13.06 16.47 -3.80
N PRO A 21 -14.01 15.99 -4.61
CA PRO A 21 -15.40 15.80 -4.18
C PRO A 21 -15.52 14.94 -2.91
N GLU A 22 -16.65 15.08 -2.20
CA GLU A 22 -16.96 14.21 -1.07
C GLU A 22 -17.04 12.74 -1.50
N GLY A 23 -16.65 11.82 -0.61
CA GLY A 23 -16.58 10.39 -0.90
C GLY A 23 -15.39 9.95 -1.74
N CYS A 24 -14.45 10.84 -2.07
CA CYS A 24 -13.20 10.42 -2.71
C CYS A 24 -12.35 9.52 -1.81
N PHE A 25 -11.52 8.70 -2.42
CA PHE A 25 -10.57 7.83 -1.73
C PHE A 25 -9.20 7.87 -2.43
N ILE A 26 -8.19 7.44 -1.70
CA ILE A 26 -6.84 7.24 -2.22
C ILE A 26 -6.66 5.75 -2.42
N ARG A 27 -6.31 5.36 -3.65
CA ARG A 27 -5.94 3.98 -3.98
C ARG A 27 -4.44 3.88 -4.13
N LEU A 28 -3.86 2.88 -3.48
CA LEU A 28 -2.45 2.58 -3.53
C LEU A 28 -2.26 1.20 -4.15
N VAL A 29 -1.42 1.16 -5.19
CA VAL A 29 -1.13 -0.03 -5.98
C VAL A 29 0.38 -0.15 -6.15
N PRO A 30 1.02 -1.20 -5.61
CA PRO A 30 2.45 -1.42 -5.75
C PRO A 30 2.78 -1.90 -7.18
N VAL A 31 3.83 -1.30 -7.77
CA VAL A 31 4.39 -1.69 -9.07
C VAL A 31 5.91 -1.74 -8.99
N TYR A 32 6.55 -2.59 -9.79
CA TYR A 32 8.00 -2.57 -9.91
C TYR A 32 8.47 -1.32 -10.65
N GLY A 33 9.59 -0.73 -10.22
CA GLY A 33 10.16 0.44 -10.88
C GLY A 33 10.84 0.15 -12.21
N THR A 34 11.24 -1.11 -12.45
CA THR A 34 11.85 -1.53 -13.71
C THR A 34 10.77 -1.92 -14.72
N SER A 35 10.90 -1.45 -15.96
CA SER A 35 9.86 -1.59 -17.00
C SER A 35 9.56 -3.04 -17.35
N ASP A 36 10.57 -3.91 -17.34
CA ASP A 36 10.46 -5.35 -17.61
C ASP A 36 9.56 -6.08 -16.60
N LYS A 37 9.41 -5.55 -15.39
CA LYS A 37 8.65 -6.18 -14.29
C LYS A 37 7.36 -5.45 -13.94
N GLN A 38 7.03 -4.35 -14.61
CA GLN A 38 5.86 -3.54 -14.24
C GLN A 38 4.54 -4.34 -14.29
N GLN A 39 4.45 -5.36 -15.15
CA GLN A 39 3.29 -6.24 -15.26
C GLN A 39 3.19 -7.26 -14.12
N GLU A 40 4.29 -7.55 -13.43
CA GLU A 40 4.29 -8.51 -12.32
C GLU A 40 3.50 -7.96 -11.12
N VAL A 41 2.76 -8.86 -10.46
CA VAL A 41 1.99 -8.54 -9.26
C VAL A 41 2.90 -8.64 -8.04
N ILE A 42 3.07 -7.52 -7.35
CA ILE A 42 3.82 -7.47 -6.09
C ILE A 42 2.99 -8.08 -4.97
N GLN A 43 3.52 -9.14 -4.36
CA GLN A 43 3.00 -9.77 -3.15
C GLN A 43 4.13 -10.06 -2.16
N ARG A 44 3.77 -10.36 -0.90
CA ARG A 44 4.77 -10.79 0.09
C ARG A 44 5.39 -12.13 -0.27
N CYS A 45 6.63 -12.33 0.16
CA CYS A 45 7.26 -13.66 0.12
C CYS A 45 6.52 -14.66 1.02
N LEU A 46 6.69 -15.96 0.74
CA LEU A 46 6.03 -17.02 1.49
C LEU A 46 6.36 -16.96 2.99
N GLU A 47 7.61 -16.70 3.36
CA GLU A 47 8.04 -16.58 4.75
C GLU A 47 7.32 -15.45 5.50
N ASP A 48 7.25 -14.24 4.93
CA ASP A 48 6.56 -13.10 5.53
C ASP A 48 5.02 -13.22 5.46
N PHE A 49 4.50 -13.97 4.50
CA PHE A 49 3.08 -14.33 4.44
C PHE A 49 2.73 -15.24 5.64
N MET A 50 3.52 -16.30 5.86
CA MET A 50 3.30 -17.26 6.95
C MET A 50 3.55 -16.64 8.33
N ALA A 51 4.50 -15.70 8.44
CA ALA A 51 4.81 -15.00 9.69
C ALA A 51 3.90 -13.80 9.98
N SER A 52 2.92 -13.47 9.11
CA SER A 52 2.10 -12.29 9.28
C SER A 52 1.13 -12.43 10.47
N PRO A 53 1.18 -11.53 11.47
CA PRO A 53 0.35 -11.64 12.66
C PRO A 53 -1.11 -11.19 12.42
N THR A 54 -1.41 -10.61 11.26
CA THR A 54 -2.74 -10.06 10.95
C THR A 54 -3.41 -10.88 9.84
N PRO A 55 -4.41 -11.70 10.20
CA PRO A 55 -5.25 -12.40 9.22
C PRO A 55 -5.90 -11.39 8.25
N GLY A 56 -5.96 -11.73 6.96
CA GLY A 56 -6.57 -10.88 5.92
C GLY A 56 -5.61 -9.92 5.22
N THR A 57 -4.55 -9.44 5.88
CA THR A 57 -3.57 -8.52 5.25
C THR A 57 -2.23 -9.19 4.91
N ALA A 58 -2.07 -10.48 5.23
CA ALA A 58 -0.81 -11.23 5.09
C ALA A 58 -0.23 -11.23 3.66
N ARG A 59 -1.07 -11.21 2.63
CA ARG A 59 -0.61 -11.18 1.22
C ARG A 59 -0.17 -9.79 0.76
N TYR A 60 -0.63 -8.74 1.45
CA TYR A 60 -0.47 -7.37 1.00
C TYR A 60 0.93 -6.85 1.33
N SER A 61 1.54 -6.33 0.28
CA SER A 61 2.90 -5.81 0.26
C SER A 61 3.00 -4.40 0.87
N MET A 62 1.85 -3.71 0.96
CA MET A 62 1.67 -2.42 1.61
C MET A 62 0.66 -2.58 2.74
N ILE A 63 1.07 -2.27 3.97
CA ILE A 63 0.18 -2.23 5.14
C ILE A 63 0.16 -0.83 5.71
N LEU A 64 -1.03 -0.26 5.90
CA LEU A 64 -1.24 1.01 6.60
C LEU A 64 -1.38 0.75 8.10
N VAL A 65 -0.49 1.32 8.90
CA VAL A 65 -0.53 1.17 10.36
C VAL A 65 -1.35 2.28 11.00
N GLY A 66 -2.26 1.89 11.89
CA GLY A 66 -3.06 2.83 12.66
C GLY A 66 -4.18 3.51 11.87
N ASN A 67 -4.57 2.95 10.72
CA ASN A 67 -5.72 3.39 9.95
C ASN A 67 -6.74 2.25 9.85
N SER A 68 -7.81 2.34 10.64
CA SER A 68 -8.89 1.34 10.67
C SER A 68 -9.85 1.43 9.49
N LEU A 69 -9.79 2.51 8.72
CA LEU A 69 -10.60 2.72 7.52
C LEU A 69 -9.89 2.22 6.24
N ALA A 70 -8.71 1.65 6.37
CA ALA A 70 -7.99 1.08 5.23
C ALA A 70 -8.67 -0.21 4.75
N GLU A 71 -9.06 -0.23 3.48
CA GLU A 71 -9.67 -1.37 2.81
C GLU A 71 -8.67 -2.07 1.91
N TYR A 72 -8.50 -3.38 2.11
CA TYR A 72 -7.58 -4.22 1.37
C TYR A 72 -8.39 -5.13 0.44
N PHE A 73 -8.12 -5.07 -0.86
CA PHE A 73 -8.82 -5.91 -1.83
C PHE A 73 -7.93 -6.35 -2.98
N TYR A 74 -8.34 -7.43 -3.64
CA TYR A 74 -7.75 -7.93 -4.87
C TYR A 74 -8.59 -7.43 -6.05
N ASP A 75 -7.97 -6.65 -6.94
CA ASP A 75 -8.63 -6.16 -8.15
C ASP A 75 -8.65 -7.28 -9.21
N LEU A 76 -9.84 -7.78 -9.54
CA LEU A 76 -10.02 -8.85 -10.53
C LEU A 76 -9.63 -8.44 -11.95
N SER A 77 -9.62 -7.14 -12.24
CA SER A 77 -9.32 -6.61 -13.58
C SER A 77 -7.82 -6.52 -13.83
N THR A 78 -7.05 -6.20 -12.79
CA THR A 78 -5.59 -5.98 -12.88
C THR A 78 -4.79 -7.06 -12.16
N GLU A 79 -5.46 -7.94 -11.42
CA GLU A 79 -4.89 -8.95 -10.54
C GLU A 79 -4.00 -8.38 -9.42
N ARG A 80 -4.15 -7.08 -9.10
CA ARG A 80 -3.29 -6.39 -8.13
C ARG A 80 -3.89 -6.37 -6.74
N LEU A 81 -3.01 -6.54 -5.76
CA LEU A 81 -3.30 -6.34 -4.34
C LEU A 81 -3.28 -4.85 -4.03
N CYS A 82 -4.45 -4.29 -3.75
CA CYS A 82 -4.66 -2.86 -3.59
C CYS A 82 -5.01 -2.52 -2.15
N VAL A 83 -4.68 -1.28 -1.76
CA VAL A 83 -5.19 -0.69 -0.52
C VAL A 83 -5.88 0.62 -0.85
N CYS A 84 -7.10 0.80 -0.36
CA CYS A 84 -7.83 2.06 -0.41
C CYS A 84 -7.95 2.65 0.99
N LEU A 85 -7.99 3.97 1.06
CA LEU A 85 -8.36 4.69 2.27
C LEU A 85 -9.23 5.89 1.89
N PRO A 86 -10.24 6.23 2.71
CA PRO A 86 -11.02 7.44 2.50
C PRO A 86 -10.12 8.67 2.44
N TYR A 87 -10.42 9.60 1.53
CA TYR A 87 -9.76 10.88 1.51
C TYR A 87 -10.25 11.69 2.71
N GLU A 88 -9.34 12.02 3.62
CA GLU A 88 -9.60 12.97 4.68
C GLU A 88 -9.10 14.35 4.27
N ARG A 89 -9.95 15.37 4.42
CA ARG A 89 -9.54 16.75 4.21
C ARG A 89 -8.46 17.08 5.26
N PRO A 90 -7.25 17.52 4.84
CA PRO A 90 -6.24 17.93 5.80
C PRO A 90 -6.78 19.05 6.70
N LYS A 91 -6.46 19.00 8.00
CA LYS A 91 -6.71 20.11 8.94
C LYS A 91 -5.82 21.34 8.67
N GLY A 92 -4.97 21.28 7.65
CA GLY A 92 -4.03 22.32 7.24
C GLY A 92 -3.64 22.16 5.77
N LYS A 93 -2.39 22.43 5.43
CA LYS A 93 -1.89 22.33 4.05
C LYS A 93 -1.55 20.89 3.61
N THR A 94 -1.12 20.02 4.50
CA THR A 94 -0.58 18.70 4.12
C THR A 94 -1.28 17.58 4.88
N VAL A 95 -1.71 16.52 4.17
CA VAL A 95 -2.10 15.25 4.82
C VAL A 95 -0.88 14.34 4.89
N SER A 96 -0.69 13.66 6.01
CA SER A 96 0.31 12.60 6.15
C SER A 96 -0.39 11.28 6.42
N ILE A 97 -0.45 10.40 5.42
CA ILE A 97 -0.83 9.00 5.63
C ILE A 97 0.39 8.33 6.23
N LYS A 98 0.24 7.90 7.48
CA LYS A 98 1.34 7.34 8.24
C LYS A 98 1.46 5.84 7.97
N LYS A 99 2.68 5.45 7.62
CA LYS A 99 3.31 4.19 7.95
C LYS A 99 2.88 3.01 7.08
N PHE A 100 3.56 2.91 5.93
CA PHE A 100 3.58 1.72 5.08
C PHE A 100 4.62 0.73 5.58
N CYS A 101 4.27 -0.54 5.73
CA CYS A 101 5.24 -1.62 5.87
C CYS A 101 5.48 -2.24 4.49
N CYS A 102 6.70 -2.14 3.98
CA CYS A 102 7.19 -2.85 2.81
C CYS A 102 8.23 -3.87 3.29
N ARG A 103 7.93 -5.17 3.11
CA ARG A 103 8.90 -6.26 3.27
C ARG A 103 9.05 -6.94 1.92
N SER A 104 10.30 -7.22 1.56
CA SER A 104 10.82 -8.02 0.44
C SER A 104 9.78 -8.65 -0.51
N PHE A 105 9.91 -8.36 -1.81
CA PHE A 105 9.00 -8.84 -2.85
C PHE A 105 9.67 -9.85 -3.78
N TYR A 106 8.90 -10.82 -4.25
CA TYR A 106 9.30 -11.69 -5.36
C TYR A 106 8.36 -11.47 -6.54
N PRO A 107 8.88 -11.52 -7.79
CA PRO A 107 8.08 -11.80 -8.97
C PRO A 107 7.17 -13.00 -8.68
N LYS A 108 5.93 -12.95 -9.16
CA LYS A 108 5.13 -14.18 -9.29
C LYS A 108 5.74 -15.10 -10.32
#